data_AF-A0A9D2KX28-F1
#
_entry.id   AF-A0A9D2KX28-F1
#
_cell.length_a   1.000
_cell.length_b   1.000
_cell.length_c   1.000
_cell.angle_alpha   90.00
_cell.angle_beta   90.00
_cell.angle_gamma   90.00
#
_symmetry.space_group_name_H-M   'P 1'
#
loop_
_entity.id
_entity.type
_entity.pdbx_description
1 polymer ?
#
loop_
_entity_poly.entity_id
_entity_poly.type
_entity_poly.pdbx_seq_one_letter_code
_entity_poly.pdbx_strand_id
1 'polypeptide(L)'
;YLFVFSMIVPFQMVMFTLTWFANQLSLDNPIGIIFIYLGFGSGLSVFVFTGFIKSVPKEIEEAAIIDGCGPIRTFFLVVLPILKPTVITVAILNAMWIWNDYLLPYLLLGTEYKTIPIAIQYLQGSYGNTDYGSLMALLVLAIIPVVVFYLAMQKHIIKSITSGAVKG
;
A
#
# COMPACT_ATOMS: atom_id res chain seq x y z
N TYR A 1 10.63 -15.74 0.25
CA TYR A 1 9.94 -16.37 -0.90
C TYR A 1 8.44 -16.59 -0.65
N LEU A 2 8.00 -17.03 0.53
CA LEU A 2 6.57 -17.20 0.86
C LEU A 2 5.71 -15.93 0.60
N PHE A 3 6.18 -14.75 1.03
CA PHE A 3 5.51 -13.46 0.79
C PHE A 3 5.48 -13.00 -0.68
N VAL A 4 6.36 -13.54 -1.52
CA VAL A 4 6.35 -13.24 -2.98
C VAL A 4 5.35 -14.15 -3.68
N PHE A 5 5.18 -15.38 -3.20
CA PHE A 5 4.17 -16.30 -3.72
C PHE A 5 2.75 -15.75 -3.56
N SER A 6 2.44 -15.07 -2.45
CA SER A 6 1.14 -14.41 -2.27
C SER A 6 0.85 -13.29 -3.27
N MET A 7 1.88 -12.71 -3.91
CA MET A 7 1.70 -11.69 -4.97
C MET A 7 1.26 -12.31 -6.30
N ILE A 8 1.50 -13.61 -6.51
CA ILE A 8 1.18 -14.32 -7.75
C ILE A 8 -0.29 -14.76 -7.76
N VAL A 9 -0.88 -14.94 -6.59
CA VAL A 9 -2.28 -15.35 -6.43
C VAL A 9 -3.18 -14.17 -6.82
N PRO A 10 -3.90 -14.23 -7.96
CA PRO A 10 -4.87 -13.20 -8.31
C PRO A 10 -5.95 -13.07 -7.24
N PHE A 11 -6.31 -11.83 -6.93
CA PHE A 11 -7.36 -11.49 -5.98
C PHE A 11 -8.67 -12.24 -6.27
N GLN A 12 -9.00 -12.41 -7.54
CA GLN A 12 -10.20 -13.10 -8.02
C GLN A 12 -10.32 -14.55 -7.51
N MET A 13 -9.21 -15.24 -7.27
CA MET A 13 -9.23 -16.62 -6.75
C MET A 13 -9.55 -16.68 -5.26
N VAL A 14 -9.21 -15.64 -4.50
CA VAL A 14 -9.38 -15.60 -3.02
C VAL A 14 -10.57 -14.75 -2.58
N MET A 15 -11.20 -14.06 -3.52
CA MET A 15 -12.26 -13.07 -3.27
C MET A 15 -13.43 -13.62 -2.43
N PHE A 16 -14.01 -14.76 -2.82
CA PHE A 16 -15.17 -15.35 -2.13
C PHE A 16 -14.82 -15.85 -0.73
N THR A 17 -13.71 -16.57 -0.60
CA THR A 17 -13.26 -17.10 0.69
C THR A 17 -12.85 -15.98 1.64
N LEU A 18 -12.25 -14.91 1.12
CA LEU A 18 -11.92 -13.72 1.89
C LEU A 18 -13.16 -13.02 2.44
N THR A 19 -14.17 -12.73 1.62
CA THR A 19 -15.39 -12.06 2.09
C THR A 19 -16.10 -12.91 3.14
N TRP A 20 -16.17 -14.22 2.94
CA TRP A 20 -16.73 -15.13 3.94
C TRP A 20 -15.97 -15.07 5.28
N PHE A 21 -14.64 -15.13 5.23
CA PHE A 21 -13.80 -15.10 6.44
C PHE A 21 -13.82 -13.73 7.13
N ALA A 22 -13.83 -12.64 6.35
CA ALA A 22 -13.95 -11.28 6.85
C ALA A 22 -15.27 -11.08 7.61
N ASN A 23 -16.39 -11.57 7.07
CA ASN A 23 -17.69 -11.50 7.76
C ASN A 23 -17.70 -12.33 9.05
N GLN A 24 -17.10 -13.52 9.05
CA GLN A 24 -17.00 -14.36 10.27
C GLN A 24 -16.20 -13.68 11.38
N LEU A 25 -15.18 -12.89 11.02
CA LEU A 25 -14.34 -12.13 11.95
C LEU A 25 -14.83 -10.69 12.20
N SER A 26 -15.98 -10.30 11.62
CA SER A 26 -16.50 -8.93 11.67
C SER A 26 -15.47 -7.87 11.20
N LEU A 27 -14.74 -8.19 10.12
CA LEU A 27 -13.77 -7.29 9.47
C LEU A 27 -14.37 -6.52 8.27
N ASP A 28 -15.66 -6.69 8.02
CA ASP A 28 -16.50 -6.04 7.00
C ASP A 28 -16.89 -4.60 7.36
N ASN A 29 -15.98 -3.86 8.01
CA ASN A 29 -16.17 -2.47 8.41
C ASN A 29 -14.92 -1.62 8.11
N PRO A 30 -15.00 -0.28 8.17
CA PRO A 30 -13.89 0.60 7.80
C PRO A 30 -12.58 0.38 8.58
N ILE A 31 -12.65 -0.19 9.79
CA ILE A 31 -11.46 -0.53 10.58
C ILE A 31 -10.96 -1.92 10.21
N GLY A 32 -11.87 -2.88 10.05
CA GLY A 32 -11.56 -4.27 9.70
C GLY A 32 -10.83 -4.41 8.36
N ILE A 33 -11.25 -3.63 7.36
CA ILE A 33 -10.63 -3.65 6.03
C ILE A 33 -9.16 -3.23 6.05
N ILE A 34 -8.73 -2.43 7.04
CA ILE A 34 -7.32 -2.02 7.21
C ILE A 34 -6.43 -3.26 7.42
N PHE A 35 -6.87 -4.21 8.24
CA PHE A 35 -6.12 -5.45 8.48
C PHE A 35 -6.00 -6.30 7.21
N ILE A 36 -7.04 -6.30 6.38
CA ILE A 36 -7.05 -7.02 5.11
C ILE A 36 -6.07 -6.35 4.12
N TYR A 37 -6.07 -5.02 4.05
CA TYR A 37 -5.10 -4.27 3.26
C TYR A 37 -3.65 -4.48 3.72
N LEU A 38 -3.40 -4.59 5.03
CA LEU A 38 -2.07 -4.92 5.55
C LEU A 38 -1.62 -6.30 5.06
N GLY A 39 -2.52 -7.28 5.05
CA GLY A 39 -2.24 -8.62 4.52
C GLY A 39 -1.83 -8.60 3.04
N PHE A 40 -2.64 -7.99 2.18
CA PHE A 40 -2.37 -7.91 0.73
C PHE A 40 -1.14 -7.05 0.40
N GLY A 41 -0.97 -5.92 1.08
CA GLY A 41 0.17 -5.02 0.88
C GLY A 41 1.50 -5.58 1.40
N SER A 42 1.47 -6.58 2.30
CA SER A 42 2.66 -7.13 2.94
C SER A 42 3.64 -7.76 1.95
N GLY A 43 3.17 -8.45 0.91
CA GLY A 43 4.02 -9.14 -0.05
C GLY A 43 4.99 -8.21 -0.77
N LEU A 44 4.44 -7.17 -1.40
CA LEU A 44 5.22 -6.13 -2.08
C LEU A 44 6.12 -5.38 -1.09
N SER A 45 5.58 -5.02 0.08
CA SER A 45 6.32 -4.27 1.09
C SER A 45 7.55 -5.04 1.57
N VAL A 46 7.41 -6.31 1.93
CA VAL A 46 8.50 -7.19 2.36
C VAL A 46 9.51 -7.39 1.23
N PHE A 47 9.05 -7.55 -0.02
CA PHE A 47 9.94 -7.68 -1.17
C PHE A 47 10.84 -6.46 -1.34
N VAL A 48 10.25 -5.25 -1.33
CA VAL A 48 10.97 -3.98 -1.47
C VAL A 48 11.93 -3.76 -0.30
N PHE A 49 11.47 -3.97 0.94
CA PHE A 49 12.32 -3.84 2.12
C PHE A 49 13.49 -4.83 2.10
N THR A 50 13.27 -6.08 1.71
CA THR A 50 14.34 -7.09 1.64
C THR A 50 15.39 -6.71 0.60
N GLY A 51 14.97 -6.15 -0.54
CA GLY A 51 15.89 -5.64 -1.56
C GLY A 51 16.80 -4.54 -1.02
N PHE A 52 16.23 -3.60 -0.26
CA PHE A 52 16.98 -2.48 0.31
C PHE A 52 17.84 -2.86 1.51
N ILE A 53 17.35 -3.70 2.43
CA ILE A 53 18.10 -4.16 3.60
C ILE A 53 19.39 -4.86 3.17
N LYS A 54 19.35 -5.66 2.09
CA LYS A 54 20.55 -6.32 1.54
C LYS A 54 21.62 -5.35 1.04
N SER A 55 21.26 -4.09 0.77
CA SER A 55 22.21 -3.04 0.34
C SER A 55 22.86 -2.29 1.50
N VAL A 56 22.42 -2.55 2.74
CA VAL A 56 23.03 -1.99 3.96
C VAL A 56 24.33 -2.75 4.25
N PRO A 57 25.49 -2.09 4.32
CA PRO A 57 26.74 -2.74 4.67
C PRO A 57 26.69 -3.33 6.07
N LYS A 58 27.10 -4.60 6.22
CA LYS A 58 27.15 -5.29 7.52
C LYS A 58 28.07 -4.60 8.53
N GLU A 59 29.10 -3.93 8.04
CA GLU A 59 30.06 -3.15 8.83
C GLU A 59 29.38 -2.09 9.71
N ILE A 60 28.27 -1.50 9.25
CA ILE A 60 27.50 -0.50 10.01
C ILE A 60 26.78 -1.15 11.20
N GLU A 61 26.27 -2.37 11.02
CA GLU A 61 25.62 -3.14 12.09
C GLU A 61 26.66 -3.66 13.10
N GLU A 62 27.81 -4.13 12.62
CA GLU A 62 28.93 -4.58 13.46
C GLU A 62 29.50 -3.44 14.30
N ALA A 63 29.69 -2.25 13.72
CA ALA A 63 30.10 -1.06 14.46
C ALA A 63 29.12 -0.69 15.58
N ALA A 64 27.81 -0.73 15.29
CA ALA A 64 26.80 -0.47 16.32
C ALA A 64 26.83 -1.49 17.46
N ILE A 65 27.11 -2.76 17.17
CA ILE A 65 27.26 -3.81 18.18
C ILE A 65 28.52 -3.58 19.03
N ILE A 66 29.63 -3.17 18.40
CA ILE A 66 30.87 -2.79 19.10
C ILE A 66 30.64 -1.59 20.03
N ASP A 67 29.82 -0.62 19.61
CA ASP A 67 29.37 0.52 20.42
C ASP A 67 28.39 0.14 21.54
N GLY A 68 28.13 -1.15 21.76
CA GLY A 68 27.27 -1.66 22.83
C GLY A 68 25.77 -1.55 22.52
N CYS A 69 25.37 -1.30 21.27
CA CYS A 69 23.96 -1.36 20.89
C CYS A 69 23.49 -2.82 20.80
N GLY A 70 22.47 -3.16 21.59
CA GLY A 70 21.77 -4.44 21.43
C GLY A 70 20.99 -4.52 20.11
N PRO A 71 20.61 -5.73 19.64
CA PRO A 71 20.02 -5.95 18.31
C PRO A 71 18.79 -5.08 17.99
N ILE A 72 17.88 -4.91 18.97
CA ILE A 72 16.68 -4.07 18.81
C ILE A 72 17.08 -2.60 18.61
N ARG A 73 18.05 -2.12 19.39
CA ARG A 73 18.53 -0.74 19.32
C ARG A 73 19.24 -0.47 18.00
N THR A 74 20.05 -1.41 17.52
CA THR A 74 20.71 -1.34 16.21
C THR A 74 19.68 -1.24 15.08
N PHE A 75 18.60 -2.03 15.14
CA PHE A 75 17.54 -1.94 14.14
C PHE A 75 16.86 -0.57 14.12
N PHE A 76 16.36 -0.08 15.26
CA PHE A 76 15.58 1.16 15.30
C PHE A 76 16.41 2.44 15.16
N LEU A 77 17.65 2.47 15.66
CA LEU A 77 18.49 3.67 15.66
C LEU A 77 19.46 3.76 14.48
N VAL A 78 19.81 2.63 13.86
CA VAL A 78 20.82 2.60 12.79
C VAL A 78 20.21 2.14 11.48
N VAL A 79 19.60 0.95 11.45
CA VAL A 79 19.07 0.36 10.21
C VAL A 79 17.83 1.11 9.72
N LEU A 80 16.86 1.37 10.59
CA LEU A 80 15.58 1.99 10.22
C LEU A 80 15.75 3.42 9.65
N PRO A 81 16.61 4.30 10.19
CA PRO A 81 16.89 5.60 9.56
C PRO A 81 17.50 5.49 8.17
N ILE A 82 18.36 4.50 7.92
CA ILE A 82 18.92 4.21 6.59
C ILE A 82 17.82 3.74 5.63
N LEU A 83 16.86 2.95 6.13
CA LEU A 83 15.69 2.48 5.37
C LEU A 83 14.60 3.54 5.19
N LYS A 84 14.72 4.74 5.76
CA LYS A 84 13.70 5.79 5.66
C LYS A 84 13.24 6.09 4.21
N PRO A 85 14.13 6.18 3.20
CA PRO A 85 13.70 6.36 1.81
C PRO A 85 12.82 5.19 1.33
N THR A 86 13.17 3.96 1.69
CA THR A 86 12.40 2.75 1.38
C THR A 86 11.03 2.75 2.04
N VAL A 87 10.95 3.13 3.33
CA VAL A 87 9.67 3.25 4.05
C VAL A 87 8.75 4.23 3.36
N ILE A 88 9.28 5.39 2.95
CA ILE A 88 8.51 6.41 2.22
C ILE A 88 8.01 5.84 0.88
N THR A 89 8.86 5.14 0.12
CA THR A 89 8.47 4.52 -1.14
C THR A 89 7.35 3.49 -0.96
N VAL A 90 7.50 2.57 -0.01
CA VAL A 90 6.47 1.55 0.28
C VAL A 90 5.16 2.20 0.72
N ALA A 91 5.22 3.25 1.55
CA ALA A 91 4.04 3.99 1.99
C ALA A 91 3.32 4.67 0.81
N ILE A 92 4.06 5.31 -0.10
CA ILE A 92 3.50 5.94 -1.30
C ILE A 92 2.84 4.90 -2.20
N LEU A 93 3.52 3.79 -2.50
CA LEU A 93 2.99 2.75 -3.38
C LEU A 93 1.70 2.15 -2.81
N ASN A 94 1.66 1.84 -1.51
CA ASN A 94 0.46 1.33 -0.86
C ASN A 94 -0.66 2.37 -0.81
N ALA A 95 -0.35 3.63 -0.47
CA ALA A 95 -1.36 4.70 -0.43
C ALA A 95 -2.02 4.90 -1.81
N MET A 96 -1.22 4.92 -2.87
CA MET A 96 -1.72 5.02 -4.25
C MET A 96 -2.57 3.81 -4.63
N TRP A 97 -2.13 2.60 -4.28
CA TRP A 97 -2.88 1.38 -4.57
C TRP A 97 -4.24 1.37 -3.84
N ILE A 98 -4.24 1.57 -2.52
CA ILE A 98 -5.45 1.55 -1.68
C ILE A 98 -6.43 2.65 -2.09
N TRP A 99 -5.94 3.84 -2.44
CA TRP A 99 -6.79 4.96 -2.87
C TRP A 99 -7.58 4.66 -4.14
N ASN A 100 -6.95 3.95 -5.08
CA ASN A 100 -7.56 3.62 -6.38
C ASN A 100 -8.36 2.30 -6.35
N ASP A 101 -8.32 1.57 -5.24
CA ASP A 101 -8.96 0.27 -5.16
C ASP A 101 -10.48 0.38 -5.04
N TYR A 102 -11.16 -0.33 -5.94
CA TYR A 102 -12.61 -0.38 -6.02
C TYR A 102 -13.14 -1.71 -5.48
N LEU A 103 -12.48 -2.81 -5.85
CA LEU A 103 -13.09 -4.14 -5.79
C LEU A 103 -13.17 -4.66 -4.36
N LEU A 104 -12.09 -4.55 -3.58
CA LEU A 104 -12.07 -5.04 -2.20
C LEU A 104 -13.04 -4.25 -1.29
N PRO A 105 -13.08 -2.90 -1.32
CA PRO A 105 -14.06 -2.13 -0.55
C PRO A 105 -15.49 -2.45 -0.96
N TYR A 106 -15.75 -2.61 -2.27
CA TYR A 106 -17.09 -2.91 -2.77
C TYR A 106 -17.63 -4.23 -2.22
N LEU A 107 -16.77 -5.23 -2.10
CA LEU A 107 -17.15 -6.57 -1.63
C LEU A 107 -17.31 -6.66 -0.11
N LEU A 108 -16.53 -5.88 0.65
CA LEU A 108 -16.51 -5.97 2.11
C LEU A 108 -17.39 -4.94 2.79
N LEU A 109 -17.42 -3.71 2.29
CA LEU A 109 -18.13 -2.60 2.93
C LEU A 109 -19.54 -2.38 2.36
N GLY A 110 -19.82 -2.97 1.20
CA GLY A 110 -21.12 -2.89 0.53
C GLY A 110 -21.55 -1.45 0.25
N THR A 111 -22.78 -1.11 0.66
CA THR A 111 -23.43 0.17 0.34
C THR A 111 -23.38 1.18 1.49
N GLU A 112 -23.04 0.73 2.70
CA GLU A 112 -23.03 1.56 3.91
C GLU A 112 -21.81 2.49 3.93
N TYR A 113 -20.62 1.95 3.63
CA TYR A 113 -19.38 2.72 3.56
C TYR A 113 -18.86 2.76 2.13
N LYS A 114 -18.97 3.93 1.50
CA LYS A 114 -18.57 4.13 0.10
C LYS A 114 -17.23 4.84 0.02
N THR A 115 -16.25 4.18 -0.60
CA THR A 115 -15.03 4.84 -1.06
C THR A 115 -15.33 5.71 -2.29
N ILE A 116 -14.40 6.59 -2.65
CA ILE A 116 -14.55 7.45 -3.83
C ILE A 116 -14.79 6.62 -5.10
N PRO A 117 -14.03 5.55 -5.39
CA PRO A 117 -14.31 4.68 -6.54
C PRO A 117 -15.71 4.05 -6.51
N ILE A 118 -16.19 3.61 -5.34
CA ILE A 118 -17.54 3.06 -5.19
C ILE A 118 -18.58 4.12 -5.50
N ALA A 119 -18.45 5.32 -4.94
CA ALA A 119 -19.39 6.41 -5.16
C ALA A 119 -19.50 6.79 -6.65
N ILE A 120 -18.38 6.81 -7.37
CA ILE A 120 -18.31 7.04 -8.82
C ILE A 120 -19.06 5.93 -9.57
N GLN A 121 -18.85 4.67 -9.19
CA GLN A 121 -19.51 3.54 -9.86
C GLN A 121 -21.03 3.58 -9.69
N TYR A 122 -21.53 4.01 -8.52
CA TYR A 122 -22.98 4.17 -8.28
C TYR A 122 -23.63 5.24 -9.15
N LEU A 123 -22.87 6.24 -9.64
CA LEU A 123 -23.39 7.27 -10.54
C LEU A 123 -23.63 6.76 -11.97
N GLN A 124 -22.99 5.65 -12.37
CA GLN A 124 -23.23 5.01 -13.66
C GLN A 124 -24.51 4.13 -13.66
N GLY A 125 -25.51 4.49 -12.85
CA GLY A 125 -26.63 3.62 -12.45
C GLY A 125 -27.22 2.71 -13.54
N SER A 126 -27.73 1.54 -13.13
CA SER A 126 -28.25 0.47 -14.00
C SER A 126 -29.46 0.82 -14.89
N TYR A 127 -29.88 2.09 -14.95
CA TYR A 127 -31.16 2.54 -15.51
C TYR A 127 -31.03 3.58 -16.64
N GLY A 128 -29.98 3.49 -17.46
CA GLY A 128 -29.97 4.09 -18.81
C GLY A 128 -29.87 5.62 -18.90
N ASN A 129 -29.73 6.34 -17.79
CA ASN A 129 -29.55 7.79 -17.77
C ASN A 129 -28.32 8.15 -16.93
N THR A 130 -27.14 7.77 -17.42
CA THR A 130 -25.86 8.14 -16.82
C THR A 130 -25.62 9.62 -17.09
N ASP A 131 -25.64 10.44 -16.05
CA ASP A 131 -25.18 11.83 -16.15
C ASP A 131 -23.66 11.85 -16.31
N TYR A 132 -23.22 11.82 -17.56
CA TYR A 132 -21.81 11.89 -17.92
C TYR A 132 -21.16 13.19 -17.44
N GLY A 133 -21.91 14.28 -17.28
CA GLY A 133 -21.39 15.53 -16.74
C GLY A 133 -20.96 15.37 -15.28
N SER A 134 -21.87 14.87 -14.44
CA SER A 134 -21.61 14.59 -13.02
C SER A 134 -20.53 13.52 -12.83
N LEU A 135 -20.54 12.46 -13.65
CA LEU A 135 -19.53 11.41 -13.62
C LEU A 135 -18.13 11.94 -13.91
N MET A 136 -17.96 12.72 -14.98
CA MET A 136 -16.67 13.29 -15.36
C MET A 136 -16.16 14.30 -14.32
N ALA A 137 -17.06 15.10 -13.74
CA ALA A 137 -16.70 16.02 -12.66
C ALA A 137 -16.16 15.28 -11.42
N LEU A 138 -16.81 14.19 -10.99
CA LEU A 138 -16.31 13.38 -9.88
C LEU A 138 -14.99 12.68 -10.20
N LEU A 139 -14.80 12.19 -11.43
CA LEU A 139 -13.52 11.59 -11.84
C LEU A 139 -12.37 12.58 -11.73
N VAL A 140 -12.58 13.82 -12.20
CA VAL A 140 -11.58 14.89 -12.04
C VAL A 140 -11.30 15.15 -10.57
N LEU A 141 -12.36 15.29 -9.75
CA LEU A 141 -12.22 15.54 -8.32
C LEU A 141 -11.48 14.39 -7.59
N ALA A 142 -11.74 13.14 -7.97
CA ALA A 142 -11.08 11.95 -7.41
C ALA A 142 -9.58 11.88 -7.72
N ILE A 143 -9.16 12.42 -8.86
CA ILE A 143 -7.76 12.43 -9.30
C ILE A 143 -6.96 13.55 -8.61
N ILE A 144 -7.59 14.67 -8.24
CA ILE A 144 -6.89 15.83 -7.63
C ILE A 144 -6.04 15.43 -6.40
N PRO A 145 -6.58 14.71 -5.38
CA PRO A 145 -5.80 14.31 -4.22
C PRO A 145 -4.59 13.44 -4.58
N VAL A 146 -4.76 12.54 -5.56
CA VAL A 146 -3.71 11.65 -6.06
C VAL A 146 -2.58 12.46 -6.69
N VAL A 147 -2.92 13.44 -7.53
CA VAL A 147 -1.93 14.31 -8.19
C VAL A 147 -1.19 15.16 -7.16
N VAL A 148 -1.91 15.76 -6.21
CA VAL A 148 -1.30 16.57 -5.13
C VAL A 148 -0.34 15.72 -4.29
N PHE A 149 -0.76 14.52 -3.90
CA PHE A 149 0.06 13.59 -3.15
C PHE A 149 1.30 13.17 -3.94
N TYR A 150 1.13 12.80 -5.21
CA TYR A 150 2.24 12.42 -6.08
C TYR A 150 3.24 13.56 -6.24
N LEU A 151 2.79 14.80 -6.51
CA LEU A 151 3.68 15.95 -6.68
C LEU A 151 4.47 16.29 -5.40
N ALA A 152 3.86 16.12 -4.22
CA ALA A 152 4.55 16.28 -2.94
C ALA A 152 5.60 15.18 -2.71
N MET A 153 5.32 13.95 -3.17
CA MET A 153 6.10 12.76 -2.86
C MET A 153 7.13 12.36 -3.93
N GLN A 154 7.00 12.83 -5.17
CA GLN A 154 7.85 12.44 -6.32
C GLN A 154 9.36 12.60 -6.04
N LYS A 155 9.77 13.65 -5.31
CA LYS A 155 11.17 13.89 -4.94
C LYS A 155 11.74 12.79 -4.05
N HIS A 156 10.89 12.20 -3.20
CA HIS A 156 11.28 11.09 -2.34
C HIS A 156 11.37 9.79 -3.12
N ILE A 157 10.45 9.54 -4.06
CA ILE A 157 10.48 8.36 -4.94
C ILE A 157 11.80 8.31 -5.74
N ILE A 158 12.15 9.43 -6.38
CA ILE A 158 13.37 9.52 -7.21
C ILE A 158 14.63 9.35 -6.34
N LYS A 159 14.68 9.97 -5.16
CA LYS A 159 15.80 9.80 -4.22
C LYS A 159 15.95 8.35 -3.75
N SER A 160 14.85 7.66 -3.48
CA SER A 160 14.88 6.24 -3.10
C SER A 160 15.44 5.38 -4.23
N ILE A 161 14.92 5.49 -5.44
CA ILE A 161 15.36 4.68 -6.58
C ILE A 161 16.85 4.94 -6.89
N THR A 162 17.27 6.20 -6.89
CA THR A 162 18.67 6.56 -7.16
C THR A 162 19.60 6.05 -6.06
N SER A 163 19.27 6.22 -4.78
CA SER A 163 20.10 5.72 -3.67
C SER A 163 20.33 4.20 -3.65
N GLY A 164 19.40 3.41 -4.22
CA GLY A 164 19.59 1.97 -4.42
C GLY A 164 20.39 1.60 -5.67
N ALA A 165 20.47 2.50 -6.66
CA ALA A 165 21.12 2.27 -7.96
C ALA A 165 22.59 2.73 -8.03
N VAL A 166 23.03 3.69 -7.19
CA VAL A 166 24.42 4.19 -7.19
C VAL A 166 25.45 3.28 -6.49
N LYS A 167 25.04 2.12 -5.96
CA LYS A 167 25.96 1.12 -5.37
C LYS A 167 26.32 -0.01 -6.35
N GLY A 168 26.33 0.28 -7.64
CA GLY A 168 26.86 -0.58 -8.71
C GLY A 168 28.20 -0.06 -9.21
#